data_AF-A0A5C7PK59-F1
#
_entry.id   AF-A0A5C7PK59-F1
#
_cell.length_a   1.000
_cell.length_b   1.000
_cell.length_c   1.000
_cell.angle_alpha   90.00
_cell.angle_beta   90.00
_cell.angle_gamma   90.00
#
_symmetry.space_group_name_H-M   'P 1'
#
loop_
_entity.id
_entity.type
_entity.pdbx_description
1 polymer ?
#
loop_
_entity_poly.entity_id
_entity_poly.type
_entity_poly.pdbx_seq_one_letter_code
_entity_poly.pdbx_strand_id
1 'polypeptide(L)'
;MGAGFLDSLDIANRALQYCGLGGADRIQSVDEDSKANSEVSFVYDKLRRVELQRNIWTFATRKAILRPMDTDVMILDPAEWVETATYDRGSIVADTNGYWWMSVIDANINNEPGSTTAWEAYFGPKQVHPHDATIEYFAGELVYLETDPAGTFVVFMSLQNQNDDVPDTADVYDATALYHAGDRVSYGGFMWTSQIEINRGITPAEPPADWSAVTVYASGDTVTASDGFVYTSTANGNQGNDPTQGGSWTQGVAAAWTKVPEPYEAAKSWLPLYVGMKSPTFFYPIGTGPASQQGTGNLYLLPAGYLKRAPLNPKQGSYSILGAPTGLNYDDANIENGCIIAPDTGPRMIRFIADVTDVTKFDDLFCEGLAARIGREISEPLTQSTTKLTQIGQAYQKFMSEARLSNLIEVGPIEPPEDDYITCRR
;
A
#
# COMPACT_ATOMS: atom_id res chain seq x y z
N MET A 1 20.58 12.95 -5.69
CA MET A 1 20.47 11.99 -4.58
C MET A 1 21.48 10.89 -4.84
N GLY A 2 22.36 10.60 -3.89
CA GLY A 2 23.41 9.58 -4.05
C GLY A 2 22.80 8.18 -4.17
N ALA A 3 23.58 7.22 -4.69
CA ALA A 3 23.19 5.82 -4.80
C ALA A 3 22.98 5.23 -3.39
N GLY A 4 21.73 5.24 -2.90
CA GLY A 4 21.28 4.47 -1.74
C GLY A 4 20.97 3.03 -2.13
N PHE A 5 20.51 2.22 -1.17
CA PHE A 5 20.06 0.86 -1.45
C PHE A 5 18.75 0.90 -2.26
N LEU A 6 18.73 0.24 -3.43
CA LEU A 6 17.57 0.27 -4.33
C LEU A 6 16.74 -1.01 -4.25
N ASP A 7 17.39 -2.15 -4.06
CA ASP A 7 16.75 -3.45 -4.09
C ASP A 7 17.36 -4.42 -3.06
N SER A 8 16.80 -5.63 -3.00
CA SER A 8 17.30 -6.70 -2.14
C SER A 8 18.70 -7.16 -2.53
N LEU A 9 19.09 -7.01 -3.79
CA LEU A 9 20.39 -7.40 -4.34
C LEU A 9 21.51 -6.52 -3.77
N ASP A 10 21.27 -5.23 -3.59
CA ASP A 10 22.22 -4.31 -2.94
C ASP A 10 22.52 -4.73 -1.49
N ILE A 11 21.49 -5.09 -0.73
CA ILE A 11 21.64 -5.58 0.65
C ILE A 11 22.35 -6.94 0.67
N ALA A 12 21.98 -7.85 -0.23
CA ALA A 12 22.61 -9.16 -0.38
C ALA A 12 24.10 -9.04 -0.71
N ASN A 13 24.45 -8.24 -1.71
CA ASN A 13 25.83 -8.00 -2.11
C ASN A 13 26.62 -7.24 -1.03
N ARG A 14 25.96 -6.39 -0.24
CA ARG A 14 26.58 -5.77 0.92
C ARG A 14 26.88 -6.80 2.02
N ALA A 15 26.00 -7.77 2.25
CA ALA A 15 26.24 -8.87 3.19
C ALA A 15 27.44 -9.74 2.76
N LEU A 16 27.60 -9.99 1.46
CA LEU A 16 28.77 -10.70 0.92
C LEU A 16 30.08 -9.93 1.13
N GLN A 17 30.06 -8.60 0.95
CA GLN A 17 31.23 -7.76 1.21
C GLN A 17 31.69 -7.86 2.67
N TYR A 18 30.76 -7.93 3.63
CA TYR A 18 31.08 -8.18 5.03
C TYR A 18 31.75 -9.54 5.26
N CYS A 19 31.38 -10.54 4.47
CA CYS A 19 32.06 -11.83 4.43
C CYS A 19 33.40 -11.78 3.67
N GLY A 20 33.81 -10.63 3.15
CA GLY A 20 35.02 -10.44 2.34
C GLY A 20 34.91 -11.06 0.94
N LEU A 21 33.70 -11.23 0.43
CA LEU A 21 33.39 -11.67 -0.93
C LEU A 21 32.93 -10.45 -1.73
N GLY A 22 33.48 -10.25 -2.93
CA GLY A 22 33.18 -9.07 -3.74
C GLY A 22 33.78 -9.15 -5.13
N GLY A 23 33.43 -8.20 -6.00
CA GLY A 23 33.82 -8.28 -7.41
C GLY A 23 33.11 -9.45 -8.10
N ALA A 24 33.86 -10.49 -8.45
CA ALA A 24 33.35 -11.67 -9.16
C ALA A 24 32.38 -12.53 -8.34
N ASP A 25 32.42 -12.43 -7.00
CA ASP A 25 31.53 -13.18 -6.10
C ASP A 25 30.17 -12.49 -5.87
N ARG A 26 29.91 -11.35 -6.52
CA ARG A 26 28.64 -10.63 -6.38
C ARG A 26 27.51 -11.37 -7.09
N ILE A 27 26.38 -11.43 -6.42
CA ILE A 27 25.12 -11.92 -6.98
C ILE A 27 24.69 -10.94 -8.07
N GLN A 28 24.47 -11.43 -9.29
CA GLN A 28 24.08 -10.64 -10.45
C GLN A 28 22.56 -10.59 -10.65
N SER A 29 21.84 -11.61 -10.17
CA SER A 29 20.38 -11.70 -10.24
C SER A 29 19.85 -12.51 -9.06
N VAL A 30 18.63 -12.21 -8.61
CA VAL A 30 17.91 -12.99 -7.58
C VAL A 30 17.64 -14.43 -8.01
N ASP A 31 17.65 -14.71 -9.32
CA ASP A 31 17.42 -16.04 -9.90
C ASP A 31 18.70 -16.79 -10.25
N GLU A 32 19.89 -16.23 -9.94
CA GLU A 32 21.14 -16.93 -10.26
C GLU A 32 21.28 -18.21 -9.42
N ASP A 33 21.72 -19.29 -10.05
CA ASP A 33 22.05 -20.54 -9.35
C ASP A 33 23.50 -20.47 -8.82
N SER A 34 23.68 -19.75 -7.71
CA SER A 34 24.95 -19.64 -7.01
C SER A 34 24.80 -19.99 -5.53
N LYS A 35 25.87 -20.57 -4.94
CA LYS A 35 25.88 -20.86 -3.50
C LYS A 35 25.68 -19.61 -2.66
N ALA A 36 26.18 -18.46 -3.12
CA ALA A 36 26.00 -17.19 -2.42
C ALA A 36 24.51 -16.79 -2.41
N ASN A 37 23.85 -16.86 -3.57
CA ASN A 37 22.43 -16.54 -3.68
C ASN A 37 21.55 -17.50 -2.88
N SER A 38 21.81 -18.80 -2.91
CA SER A 38 21.02 -19.79 -2.18
C SER A 38 21.06 -19.58 -0.66
N GLU A 39 22.23 -19.22 -0.09
CA GLU A 39 22.38 -18.97 1.34
C GLU A 39 21.73 -17.64 1.74
N VAL A 40 21.88 -16.59 0.93
CA VAL A 40 21.32 -15.26 1.22
C VAL A 40 19.80 -15.27 1.09
N SER A 41 19.26 -15.75 -0.03
CA SER A 41 17.80 -15.83 -0.26
C SER A 41 17.09 -16.64 0.83
N PHE A 42 17.72 -17.73 1.32
CA PHE A 42 17.17 -18.53 2.40
C PHE A 42 16.96 -17.72 3.69
N VAL A 43 17.88 -16.82 4.05
CA VAL A 43 17.81 -16.08 5.33
C VAL A 43 17.21 -14.68 5.21
N TYR A 44 17.17 -14.09 4.01
CA TYR A 44 16.84 -12.68 3.80
C TYR A 44 15.52 -12.26 4.46
N ASP A 45 14.39 -12.82 4.04
CA ASP A 45 13.07 -12.42 4.56
C ASP A 45 12.88 -12.79 6.03
N LYS A 46 13.46 -13.92 6.45
CA LYS A 46 13.38 -14.37 7.85
C LYS A 46 14.05 -13.36 8.77
N LEU A 47 15.25 -12.90 8.41
CA LEU A 47 16.01 -11.93 9.20
C LEU A 47 15.42 -10.52 9.07
N ARG A 48 14.97 -10.12 7.88
CA ARG A 48 14.28 -8.84 7.65
C ARG A 48 13.07 -8.71 8.57
N ARG A 49 12.17 -9.70 8.58
CA ARG A 49 10.99 -9.74 9.46
C ARG A 49 11.36 -9.66 10.95
N VAL A 50 12.39 -10.39 11.37
CA VAL A 50 12.88 -10.35 12.75
C VAL A 50 13.41 -8.98 13.13
N GLU A 51 14.21 -8.33 12.27
CA GLU A 51 14.74 -7.00 12.55
C GLU A 51 13.64 -5.92 12.50
N LEU A 52 12.62 -6.07 11.65
CA LEU A 52 11.43 -5.22 11.66
C LEU A 52 10.66 -5.34 12.98
N GLN A 53 10.53 -6.55 13.56
CA GLN A 53 9.81 -6.76 14.83
C GLN A 53 10.57 -6.27 16.08
N ARG A 54 11.89 -6.13 16.00
CA ARG A 54 12.74 -5.76 17.15
C ARG A 54 12.60 -4.31 17.57
N ASN A 55 12.20 -3.43 16.65
CA ASN A 55 12.04 -2.00 16.91
C ASN A 55 10.76 -1.47 16.24
N ILE A 56 10.31 -0.29 16.64
CA ILE A 56 9.19 0.40 15.98
C ILE A 56 9.79 1.35 14.94
N TRP A 57 10.01 0.84 13.73
CA TRP A 57 10.58 1.62 12.63
C TRP A 57 9.54 2.58 12.03
N THR A 58 9.90 3.86 11.87
CA THR A 58 9.01 4.88 11.30
C THR A 58 8.60 4.52 9.87
N PHE A 59 9.55 4.11 9.03
CA PHE A 59 9.30 3.71 7.64
C PHE A 59 8.38 2.48 7.48
N ALA A 60 8.40 1.57 8.46
CA ALA A 60 7.57 0.35 8.45
C ALA A 60 6.27 0.51 9.25
N THR A 61 6.05 1.66 9.89
CA THR A 61 4.83 1.93 10.66
C THR A 61 3.66 2.15 9.71
N ARG A 62 2.54 1.46 9.93
CA ARG A 62 1.27 1.65 9.23
C ARG A 62 0.11 1.83 10.22
N LYS A 63 -1.01 2.32 9.70
CA LYS A 63 -2.25 2.54 10.43
C LYS A 63 -3.39 1.93 9.62
N ALA A 64 -4.35 1.32 10.30
CA ALA A 64 -5.56 0.80 9.69
C ALA A 64 -6.73 0.99 10.65
N ILE A 65 -7.93 1.04 10.12
CA ILE A 65 -9.18 1.09 10.89
C ILE A 65 -9.89 -0.23 10.70
N LEU A 66 -10.25 -0.86 11.81
CA LEU A 66 -10.84 -2.19 11.84
C LEU A 66 -12.20 -2.10 12.52
N ARG A 67 -13.22 -2.72 11.93
CA ARG A 67 -14.53 -2.93 12.55
C ARG A 67 -14.64 -4.31 13.21
N PRO A 68 -15.54 -4.49 14.17
CA PRO A 68 -15.72 -5.79 14.77
C PRO A 68 -16.31 -6.77 13.75
N MET A 69 -15.98 -8.05 13.89
CA MET A 69 -16.49 -9.11 13.04
C MET A 69 -17.95 -9.43 13.38
N ASP A 70 -18.74 -9.58 12.33
CA ASP A 70 -20.13 -10.02 12.41
C ASP A 70 -20.38 -11.15 11.40
N THR A 71 -21.60 -11.66 11.36
CA THR A 71 -22.01 -12.82 10.57
C THR A 71 -22.09 -12.58 9.07
N ASP A 72 -22.18 -11.32 8.66
CA ASP A 72 -22.23 -10.86 7.27
C ASP A 72 -20.87 -10.39 6.73
N VAL A 73 -19.83 -10.43 7.56
CA VAL A 73 -18.49 -9.98 7.20
C VAL A 73 -17.79 -11.02 6.33
N MET A 74 -17.21 -10.55 5.23
CA MET A 74 -16.37 -11.34 4.34
C MET A 74 -14.89 -11.05 4.56
N ILE A 75 -14.01 -11.91 4.05
CA ILE A 75 -12.56 -11.70 4.06
C ILE A 75 -12.07 -11.63 2.62
N LEU A 76 -11.19 -10.67 2.34
CA LEU A 76 -10.46 -10.59 1.08
C LEU A 76 -9.68 -11.88 0.80
N ASP A 77 -9.80 -12.37 -0.43
CA ASP A 77 -9.09 -13.53 -0.93
C ASP A 77 -8.43 -13.18 -2.27
N PRO A 78 -7.29 -12.45 -2.24
CA PRO A 78 -6.55 -12.12 -3.45
C PRO A 78 -6.07 -13.39 -4.16
N ALA A 79 -6.29 -13.44 -5.47
CA ALA A 79 -5.70 -14.46 -6.32
C ALA A 79 -4.19 -14.22 -6.48
N GLU A 80 -3.43 -15.27 -6.77
CA GLU A 80 -2.02 -15.12 -7.12
C GLU A 80 -1.87 -14.35 -8.43
N TRP A 81 -0.88 -13.47 -8.50
CA TRP A 81 -0.58 -12.68 -9.69
C TRP A 81 -0.23 -13.58 -10.89
N VAL A 82 -0.68 -13.16 -12.06
CA VAL A 82 -0.50 -13.85 -13.34
C VAL A 82 -0.06 -12.85 -14.40
N GLU A 83 1.04 -13.15 -15.10
CA GLU A 83 1.69 -12.30 -16.12
C GLU A 83 0.75 -11.88 -17.26
N THR A 84 -0.12 -12.78 -17.70
CA THR A 84 -1.01 -12.56 -18.86
C THR A 84 -2.35 -11.90 -18.50
N ALA A 85 -2.64 -11.71 -17.22
CA ALA A 85 -3.88 -11.09 -16.79
C ALA A 85 -3.74 -9.55 -16.79
N THR A 86 -4.84 -8.88 -17.08
CA THR A 86 -4.95 -7.42 -16.99
C THR A 86 -5.57 -7.05 -15.65
N TYR A 87 -4.92 -6.14 -14.93
CA TYR A 87 -5.37 -5.64 -13.64
C TYR A 87 -5.62 -4.14 -13.75
N ASP A 88 -6.81 -3.68 -13.43
CA ASP A 88 -7.09 -2.25 -13.34
C ASP A 88 -6.69 -1.70 -11.97
N ARG A 89 -6.63 -0.36 -11.86
CA ARG A 89 -6.27 0.30 -10.60
C ARG A 89 -7.21 -0.17 -9.48
N GLY A 90 -6.65 -0.49 -8.31
CA GLY A 90 -7.39 -1.04 -7.18
C GLY A 90 -7.51 -2.57 -7.17
N SER A 91 -7.09 -3.26 -8.23
CA SER A 91 -6.98 -4.72 -8.20
C SER A 91 -6.01 -5.18 -7.12
N ILE A 92 -6.39 -6.18 -6.32
CA ILE A 92 -5.52 -6.75 -5.28
C ILE A 92 -5.16 -8.19 -5.64
N VAL A 93 -3.85 -8.46 -5.67
CA VAL A 93 -3.28 -9.79 -5.94
C VAL A 93 -2.34 -10.20 -4.80
N ALA A 94 -2.10 -11.50 -4.68
CA ALA A 94 -1.02 -12.05 -3.88
C ALA A 94 0.18 -12.39 -4.76
N ASP A 95 1.40 -12.23 -4.26
CA ASP A 95 2.58 -12.85 -4.88
C ASP A 95 2.77 -14.29 -4.37
N THR A 96 3.77 -14.99 -4.94
CA THR A 96 4.11 -16.37 -4.57
C THR A 96 4.55 -16.52 -3.11
N ASN A 97 5.00 -15.43 -2.47
CA ASN A 97 5.37 -15.40 -1.05
C ASN A 97 4.18 -15.06 -0.14
N GLY A 98 3.00 -14.79 -0.71
CA GLY A 98 1.77 -14.44 0.00
C GLY A 98 1.69 -12.98 0.42
N TYR A 99 2.55 -12.09 -0.09
CA TYR A 99 2.38 -10.64 0.10
C TYR A 99 1.28 -10.11 -0.80
N TRP A 100 0.53 -9.14 -0.27
CA TRP A 100 -0.60 -8.55 -0.99
C TRP A 100 -0.17 -7.25 -1.64
N TRP A 101 -0.60 -7.07 -2.88
CA TRP A 101 -0.23 -5.95 -3.73
C TRP A 101 -1.48 -5.37 -4.37
N MET A 102 -1.58 -4.05 -4.38
CA MET A 102 -2.66 -3.31 -5.02
C MET A 102 -2.11 -2.59 -6.25
N SER A 103 -2.78 -2.70 -7.39
CA SER A 103 -2.35 -2.00 -8.60
C SER A 103 -2.67 -0.50 -8.50
N VAL A 104 -1.71 0.34 -8.90
CA VAL A 104 -1.84 1.81 -8.89
C VAL A 104 -2.09 2.41 -10.28
N ILE A 105 -2.07 1.60 -11.33
CA ILE A 105 -2.32 2.00 -12.72
C ILE A 105 -3.46 1.18 -13.32
N ASP A 106 -4.13 1.73 -14.32
CA ASP A 106 -5.13 1.00 -15.11
C ASP A 106 -4.46 0.11 -16.17
N ALA A 107 -5.15 -0.94 -16.62
CA ALA A 107 -4.66 -1.89 -17.61
C ALA A 107 -3.22 -2.41 -17.33
N ASN A 108 -2.92 -2.69 -16.06
CA ASN A 108 -1.65 -3.22 -15.61
C ASN A 108 -1.45 -4.67 -16.09
N ILE A 109 -0.50 -4.88 -16.98
CA ILE A 109 -0.20 -6.18 -17.61
C ILE A 109 1.32 -6.39 -17.58
N ASN A 110 1.77 -7.62 -17.29
CA ASN A 110 3.18 -8.00 -17.33
C ASN A 110 4.11 -7.10 -16.48
N ASN A 111 3.58 -6.50 -15.42
CA ASN A 111 4.40 -5.89 -14.37
C ASN A 111 4.32 -6.79 -13.15
N GLU A 112 5.43 -7.37 -12.74
CA GLU A 112 5.49 -8.20 -11.55
C GLU A 112 5.40 -7.33 -10.28
N PRO A 113 4.58 -7.73 -9.29
CA PRO A 113 4.53 -7.05 -7.99
C PRO A 113 5.89 -7.03 -7.28
N GLY A 114 6.26 -5.89 -6.72
CA GLY A 114 7.54 -5.70 -6.04
C GLY A 114 8.75 -5.42 -6.95
N SER A 115 8.65 -5.71 -8.25
CA SER A 115 9.69 -5.44 -9.25
C SER A 115 9.50 -4.10 -9.97
N THR A 116 8.32 -3.49 -9.87
CA THR A 116 7.94 -2.25 -10.57
C THR A 116 7.17 -1.30 -9.65
N THR A 117 7.02 -0.04 -10.07
CA THR A 117 6.18 0.96 -9.37
C THR A 117 4.70 0.86 -9.74
N ALA A 118 4.29 -0.13 -10.54
CA ALA A 118 2.89 -0.35 -10.93
C ALA A 118 2.04 -0.98 -9.79
N TRP A 119 2.71 -1.44 -8.73
CA TRP A 119 2.12 -2.09 -7.58
C TRP A 119 2.55 -1.41 -6.29
N GLU A 120 1.62 -1.31 -5.35
CA GLU A 120 1.90 -0.90 -3.97
C GLU A 120 1.52 -2.01 -3.00
N ALA A 121 2.39 -2.28 -2.01
CA ALA A 121 2.12 -3.29 -0.98
C ALA A 121 0.89 -2.91 -0.14
N TYR A 122 -0.05 -3.83 -0.04
CA TYR A 122 -1.32 -3.63 0.66
C TYR A 122 -1.19 -3.97 2.15
N PHE A 123 -1.42 -2.97 3.02
CA PHE A 123 -1.39 -3.10 4.48
C PHE A 123 -2.73 -2.75 5.14
N GLY A 124 -3.81 -2.74 4.37
CA GLY A 124 -5.15 -2.36 4.85
C GLY A 124 -5.89 -3.49 5.57
N PRO A 125 -7.17 -3.25 5.93
CA PRO A 125 -8.05 -4.25 6.52
C PRO A 125 -8.23 -5.46 5.60
N LYS A 126 -8.32 -6.67 6.17
CA LYS A 126 -8.64 -7.88 5.39
C LYS A 126 -10.13 -8.21 5.38
N GLN A 127 -10.85 -7.72 6.38
CA GLN A 127 -12.28 -7.92 6.54
C GLN A 127 -13.03 -6.87 5.72
N VAL A 128 -14.17 -7.26 5.16
CA VAL A 128 -15.04 -6.41 4.36
C VAL A 128 -16.45 -6.55 4.88
N HIS A 129 -17.06 -5.42 5.24
CA HIS A 129 -18.41 -5.35 5.78
C HIS A 129 -19.41 -5.02 4.67
N PRO A 130 -20.68 -5.43 4.77
CA PRO A 130 -21.69 -4.88 3.88
C PRO A 130 -21.78 -3.36 4.07
N HIS A 131 -22.03 -2.64 2.98
CA HIS A 131 -22.26 -1.19 3.07
C HIS A 131 -23.57 -0.89 3.82
N ASP A 132 -23.52 0.07 4.74
CA ASP A 132 -24.63 0.56 5.55
C ASP A 132 -24.74 2.08 5.40
N ALA A 133 -25.82 2.54 4.76
CA ALA A 133 -26.08 3.94 4.50
C ALA A 133 -26.38 4.78 5.76
N THR A 134 -26.47 4.17 6.94
CA THR A 134 -26.70 4.87 8.22
C THR A 134 -25.41 5.18 8.98
N ILE A 135 -24.27 4.71 8.47
CA ILE A 135 -22.97 4.80 9.13
C ILE A 135 -22.01 5.58 8.25
N GLU A 136 -21.17 6.39 8.90
CA GLU A 136 -20.04 7.05 8.26
C GLU A 136 -18.79 6.16 8.30
N TYR A 137 -18.02 6.18 7.21
CA TYR A 137 -16.79 5.41 7.06
C TYR A 137 -15.54 6.29 7.17
N PHE A 138 -14.45 5.68 7.63
CA PHE A 138 -13.13 6.31 7.62
C PHE A 138 -12.33 5.91 6.38
N ALA A 139 -11.35 6.74 6.03
CA ALA A 139 -10.46 6.44 4.92
C ALA A 139 -9.72 5.10 5.15
N GLY A 140 -9.72 4.24 4.14
CA GLY A 140 -9.13 2.90 4.15
C GLY A 140 -10.04 1.79 4.66
N GLU A 141 -11.26 2.10 5.12
CA GLU A 141 -12.25 1.06 5.44
C GLU A 141 -12.80 0.42 4.16
N LEU A 142 -13.15 -0.88 4.26
CA LEU A 142 -13.64 -1.67 3.15
C LEU A 142 -15.11 -2.02 3.33
N VAL A 143 -15.89 -1.84 2.27
CA VAL A 143 -17.28 -2.28 2.18
C VAL A 143 -17.50 -3.12 0.94
N TYR A 144 -18.52 -3.96 0.93
CA TYR A 144 -18.99 -4.62 -0.28
C TYR A 144 -20.46 -4.30 -0.56
N LEU A 145 -20.80 -4.25 -1.84
CA LEU A 145 -22.17 -4.16 -2.33
C LEU A 145 -22.45 -5.29 -3.31
N GLU A 146 -23.70 -5.76 -3.30
CA GLU A 146 -24.22 -6.63 -4.35
C GLU A 146 -24.45 -5.80 -5.63
N THR A 147 -24.05 -6.34 -6.77
CA THR A 147 -24.19 -5.71 -8.09
C THR A 147 -25.06 -6.57 -9.01
N ASP A 148 -25.46 -6.01 -10.16
CA ASP A 148 -26.18 -6.74 -11.21
C ASP A 148 -25.16 -7.50 -12.10
N PRO A 149 -25.32 -8.82 -12.37
CA PRO A 149 -26.41 -9.71 -11.97
C PRO A 149 -26.40 -10.08 -10.49
N ALA A 150 -27.60 -10.13 -9.89
CA ALA A 150 -27.79 -10.50 -8.49
C ALA A 150 -26.94 -11.73 -8.08
N GLY A 151 -26.24 -11.60 -6.96
CA GLY A 151 -25.24 -12.53 -6.46
C GLY A 151 -23.78 -12.22 -6.86
N THR A 152 -23.52 -11.19 -7.69
CA THR A 152 -22.17 -10.64 -7.84
C THR A 152 -21.92 -9.54 -6.81
N PHE A 153 -20.69 -9.41 -6.35
CA PHE A 153 -20.32 -8.41 -5.34
C PHE A 153 -19.06 -7.68 -5.74
N VAL A 154 -19.00 -6.39 -5.41
CA VAL A 154 -17.83 -5.54 -5.62
C VAL A 154 -17.42 -4.96 -4.27
N VAL A 155 -16.11 -4.93 -4.04
CA VAL A 155 -15.51 -4.33 -2.85
C VAL A 155 -15.15 -2.88 -3.16
N PHE A 156 -15.37 -1.99 -2.20
CA PHE A 156 -15.01 -0.58 -2.28
C PHE A 156 -14.19 -0.20 -1.05
N MET A 157 -13.16 0.62 -1.26
CA MET A 157 -12.38 1.25 -0.20
C MET A 157 -12.74 2.72 -0.09
N SER A 158 -13.08 3.18 1.12
CA SER A 158 -13.34 4.60 1.34
C SER A 158 -12.05 5.42 1.23
N LEU A 159 -12.09 6.54 0.52
CA LEU A 159 -10.96 7.44 0.30
C LEU A 159 -10.95 8.66 1.22
N GLN A 160 -12.00 8.86 2.01
CA GLN A 160 -12.15 10.02 2.89
C GLN A 160 -12.67 9.64 4.27
N ASN A 161 -12.44 10.50 5.25
CA ASN A 161 -13.06 10.34 6.57
C ASN A 161 -14.46 10.92 6.55
N GLN A 162 -15.36 10.35 7.37
CA GLN A 162 -16.77 10.72 7.42
C GLN A 162 -17.46 10.51 6.08
N ASN A 163 -17.13 9.40 5.40
CA ASN A 163 -17.70 9.07 4.11
C ASN A 163 -19.11 8.48 4.29
N ASP A 164 -20.12 9.20 3.83
CA ASP A 164 -21.53 8.82 3.82
C ASP A 164 -22.10 8.65 2.39
N ASP A 165 -21.26 8.82 1.37
CA ASP A 165 -21.63 8.62 -0.03
C ASP A 165 -21.91 7.14 -0.33
N VAL A 166 -22.86 6.88 -1.23
CA VAL A 166 -23.17 5.53 -1.71
C VAL A 166 -22.06 5.04 -2.66
N PRO A 167 -21.39 3.90 -2.40
CA PRO A 167 -20.16 3.54 -3.12
C PRO A 167 -20.35 3.28 -4.60
N ASP A 168 -21.44 2.63 -5.00
CA ASP A 168 -21.72 2.20 -6.37
C ASP A 168 -22.45 3.26 -7.21
N THR A 169 -22.44 4.52 -6.77
CA THR A 169 -23.14 5.62 -7.46
C THR A 169 -22.12 6.66 -7.94
N ALA A 170 -21.87 6.73 -9.24
CA ALA A 170 -20.90 7.69 -9.77
C ALA A 170 -21.35 9.15 -9.62
N ASP A 171 -20.40 10.01 -9.27
CA ASP A 171 -20.61 11.44 -9.21
C ASP A 171 -20.94 12.01 -10.58
N VAL A 172 -21.94 12.87 -10.67
CA VAL A 172 -22.23 13.60 -11.90
C VAL A 172 -21.14 14.65 -12.12
N TYR A 173 -20.61 14.74 -13.34
CA TYR A 173 -19.62 15.76 -13.69
C TYR A 173 -20.12 17.19 -13.40
N ASP A 174 -19.27 17.98 -12.74
CA ASP A 174 -19.45 19.38 -12.42
C ASP A 174 -18.22 20.16 -12.89
N ALA A 175 -18.42 21.15 -13.76
CA ALA A 175 -17.35 21.97 -14.32
C ALA A 175 -16.58 22.80 -13.25
N THR A 176 -17.16 22.99 -12.07
CA THR A 176 -16.55 23.74 -10.96
C THR A 176 -15.73 22.86 -10.01
N ALA A 177 -15.95 21.53 -10.04
CA ALA A 177 -15.24 20.58 -9.20
C ALA A 177 -13.80 20.38 -9.70
N LEU A 178 -12.91 20.10 -8.74
CA LEU A 178 -11.53 19.67 -9.02
C LEU A 178 -11.49 18.14 -8.96
N TYR A 179 -10.94 17.53 -10.00
CA TYR A 179 -10.72 16.10 -10.12
C TYR A 179 -9.22 15.78 -10.18
N HIS A 180 -8.80 14.72 -9.50
CA HIS A 180 -7.46 14.15 -9.52
C HIS A 180 -7.36 12.98 -10.51
N ALA A 181 -6.15 12.46 -10.76
CA ALA A 181 -5.99 11.37 -11.71
C ALA A 181 -6.58 10.08 -11.12
N GLY A 182 -7.49 9.43 -11.84
CA GLY A 182 -8.26 8.27 -11.37
C GLY A 182 -9.68 8.59 -10.92
N ASP A 183 -10.01 9.86 -10.68
CA ASP A 183 -11.37 10.24 -10.28
C ASP A 183 -12.35 9.89 -11.39
N ARG A 184 -13.48 9.28 -11.00
CA ARG A 184 -14.52 8.80 -11.90
C ARG A 184 -15.74 9.71 -11.83
N VAL A 185 -16.33 10.03 -12.98
CA VAL A 185 -17.59 10.80 -13.09
C VAL A 185 -18.51 10.23 -14.16
N SER A 186 -19.81 10.43 -13.98
CA SER A 186 -20.81 10.21 -15.01
C SER A 186 -21.06 11.50 -15.80
N TYR A 187 -21.00 11.39 -17.14
CA TYR A 187 -21.33 12.49 -18.05
C TYR A 187 -21.84 11.96 -19.39
N GLY A 188 -23.00 12.44 -19.84
CA GLY A 188 -23.57 12.06 -21.13
C GLY A 188 -23.97 10.60 -21.23
N GLY A 189 -24.27 9.92 -20.12
CA GLY A 189 -24.62 8.50 -20.06
C GLY A 189 -23.42 7.55 -20.14
N PHE A 190 -22.20 8.07 -19.99
CA PHE A 190 -20.97 7.29 -19.92
C PHE A 190 -20.18 7.64 -18.67
N MET A 191 -19.33 6.71 -18.26
CA MET A 191 -18.32 6.92 -17.23
C MET A 191 -17.02 7.43 -17.83
N TRP A 192 -16.36 8.30 -17.08
CA TRP A 192 -15.10 8.92 -17.45
C TRP A 192 -14.14 8.89 -16.28
N THR A 193 -12.89 8.53 -16.55
CA THR A 193 -11.80 8.61 -15.57
C THR A 193 -10.86 9.75 -15.94
N SER A 194 -10.60 10.62 -14.98
CA SER A 194 -9.64 11.71 -15.12
C SER A 194 -8.23 11.14 -15.26
N GLN A 195 -7.48 11.56 -16.27
CA GLN A 195 -6.12 11.08 -16.56
C GLN A 195 -5.04 12.03 -16.04
N ILE A 196 -5.43 13.16 -15.46
CA ILE A 196 -4.50 14.19 -14.99
C ILE A 196 -4.77 14.53 -13.54
N GLU A 197 -3.70 14.86 -12.80
CA GLU A 197 -3.75 15.14 -11.36
C GLU A 197 -4.54 16.40 -10.99
N ILE A 198 -4.72 17.32 -11.94
CA ILE A 198 -5.45 18.57 -11.73
C ILE A 198 -6.36 18.78 -12.95
N ASN A 199 -7.59 18.30 -12.85
CA ASN A 199 -8.62 18.44 -13.87
C ASN A 199 -9.79 19.29 -13.35
N ARG A 200 -9.97 20.48 -13.91
CA ARG A 200 -11.08 21.37 -13.55
C ARG A 200 -11.60 22.07 -14.79
N GLY A 201 -12.91 22.03 -14.99
CA GLY A 201 -13.59 22.70 -16.11
C GLY A 201 -13.32 22.12 -17.49
N ILE A 202 -12.62 20.98 -17.61
CA ILE A 202 -12.51 20.24 -18.86
C ILE A 202 -13.68 19.26 -18.93
N THR A 203 -14.55 19.42 -19.93
CA THR A 203 -15.72 18.54 -20.11
C THR A 203 -15.28 17.14 -20.55
N PRO A 204 -15.84 16.05 -19.99
CA PRO A 204 -15.54 14.70 -20.45
C PRO A 204 -15.92 14.47 -21.91
N ALA A 205 -14.94 14.01 -22.70
CA ALA A 205 -15.05 13.72 -24.12
C ALA A 205 -13.96 12.73 -24.53
N GLU A 206 -14.22 11.90 -25.55
CA GLU A 206 -13.21 10.97 -26.09
C GLU A 206 -12.08 11.81 -26.70
N PRO A 207 -10.81 11.56 -26.31
CA PRO A 207 -9.69 12.32 -26.84
C PRO A 207 -9.52 12.01 -28.34
N PRO A 208 -9.05 12.98 -29.15
CA PRO A 208 -8.68 12.71 -30.54
C PRO A 208 -7.58 11.64 -30.61
N ALA A 209 -7.48 10.97 -31.76
CA ALA A 209 -6.44 9.97 -31.99
C ALA A 209 -5.02 10.54 -31.78
N ASP A 210 -4.09 9.68 -31.38
CA ASP A 210 -2.69 10.05 -31.23
C ASP A 210 -2.11 10.57 -32.54
N TRP A 211 -1.24 11.58 -32.43
CA TRP A 211 -0.54 12.13 -33.58
C TRP A 211 0.33 11.07 -34.27
N SER A 212 0.34 11.09 -35.60
CA SER A 212 1.14 10.20 -36.43
C SER A 212 1.87 10.99 -37.52
N ALA A 213 3.18 10.78 -37.62
CA ALA A 213 4.03 11.46 -38.59
C ALA A 213 3.65 11.18 -40.06
N VAL A 214 2.97 10.05 -40.32
CA VAL A 214 2.58 9.64 -41.68
C VAL A 214 1.20 10.13 -42.09
N THR A 215 0.37 10.59 -41.16
CA THR A 215 -0.98 11.08 -41.46
C THR A 215 -0.91 12.51 -41.98
N VAL A 216 -1.72 12.81 -43.01
CA VAL A 216 -1.85 14.16 -43.57
C VAL A 216 -3.06 14.83 -42.91
N TYR A 217 -2.82 15.86 -42.12
CA TYR A 217 -3.87 16.60 -41.39
C TYR A 217 -4.32 17.84 -42.18
N ALA A 218 -5.63 18.08 -42.19
CA ALA A 218 -6.26 19.30 -42.68
C ALA A 218 -6.25 20.39 -41.60
N SER A 219 -6.52 21.63 -41.99
CA SER A 219 -6.73 22.72 -41.02
C SER A 219 -8.00 22.43 -40.21
N GLY A 220 -7.90 22.49 -38.89
CA GLY A 220 -8.98 22.17 -37.94
C GLY A 220 -8.95 20.74 -37.41
N ASP A 221 -8.16 19.83 -38.00
CA ASP A 221 -8.01 18.47 -37.46
C ASP A 221 -7.34 18.50 -36.09
N THR A 222 -7.80 17.62 -35.19
CA THR A 222 -7.29 17.52 -33.83
C THR A 222 -6.57 16.19 -33.59
N VAL A 223 -5.51 16.22 -32.77
CA VAL A 223 -4.72 15.05 -32.38
C VAL A 223 -4.31 15.16 -30.92
N THR A 224 -4.09 14.02 -30.27
CA THR A 224 -3.42 13.97 -28.96
C THR A 224 -1.92 13.82 -29.17
N ALA A 225 -1.14 14.72 -28.60
CA ALA A 225 0.32 14.71 -28.71
C ALA A 225 0.97 13.97 -27.54
N SER A 226 2.27 13.67 -27.66
CA SER A 226 3.02 12.89 -26.66
C SER A 226 3.17 13.56 -25.29
N ASP A 227 2.87 14.85 -25.19
CA ASP A 227 2.83 15.62 -23.94
C ASP A 227 1.44 15.58 -23.25
N GLY A 228 0.47 14.85 -23.82
CA GLY A 228 -0.87 14.68 -23.27
C GLY A 228 -1.83 15.82 -23.58
N PHE A 229 -1.47 16.77 -24.46
CA PHE A 229 -2.35 17.85 -24.88
C PHE A 229 -3.00 17.58 -26.23
N VAL A 230 -4.22 18.10 -26.39
CA VAL A 230 -4.92 18.11 -27.68
C VAL A 230 -4.42 19.28 -28.50
N TYR A 231 -3.93 19.02 -29.71
CA TYR A 231 -3.49 20.03 -30.66
C TYR A 231 -4.44 20.12 -31.84
N THR A 232 -4.67 21.34 -32.33
CA THR A 232 -5.46 21.60 -33.55
C THR A 232 -4.55 22.08 -34.68
N SER A 233 -4.65 21.45 -35.85
CA SER A 233 -3.85 21.81 -37.02
C SER A 233 -4.28 23.17 -37.58
N THR A 234 -3.32 24.05 -37.85
CA THR A 234 -3.56 25.40 -38.41
C THR A 234 -3.41 25.45 -39.92
N ALA A 235 -3.00 24.36 -40.57
CA ALA A 235 -2.75 24.31 -42.01
C ALA A 235 -3.31 23.03 -42.66
N ASN A 236 -3.68 23.14 -43.94
CA ASN A 236 -3.99 21.98 -44.77
C ASN A 236 -2.71 21.30 -45.24
N GLY A 237 -2.68 19.97 -45.22
CA GLY A 237 -1.49 19.21 -45.64
C GLY A 237 -0.40 19.16 -44.56
N ASN A 238 -0.78 19.32 -43.30
CA ASN A 238 0.14 19.23 -42.18
C ASN A 238 0.53 17.77 -41.95
N GLN A 239 1.68 17.34 -42.47
CA GLN A 239 2.20 15.98 -42.36
C GLN A 239 3.64 16.03 -41.83
N GLY A 240 3.99 15.13 -40.91
CA GLY A 240 5.34 15.01 -40.36
C GLY A 240 5.78 16.12 -39.38
N ASN A 241 4.97 17.16 -39.17
CA ASN A 241 5.26 18.18 -38.15
C ASN A 241 4.75 17.68 -36.77
N ASP A 242 5.67 17.46 -35.84
CA ASP A 242 5.38 17.06 -34.46
C ASP A 242 4.70 18.22 -33.70
N PRO A 243 3.50 18.02 -33.10
CA PRO A 243 2.79 19.07 -32.36
C PRO A 243 3.58 19.64 -31.18
N THR A 244 4.45 18.86 -30.54
CA THR A 244 5.20 19.25 -29.33
C THR A 244 6.44 20.09 -29.63
N GLN A 245 6.93 20.05 -30.88
CA GLN A 245 8.14 20.79 -31.31
C GLN A 245 7.80 22.09 -32.05
N GLY A 246 6.52 22.46 -32.08
CA GLY A 246 6.02 23.60 -32.84
C GLY A 246 5.79 23.29 -34.31
N GLY A 247 5.11 24.19 -35.02
CA GLY A 247 4.72 23.99 -36.42
C GLY A 247 3.32 24.56 -36.70
N SER A 248 2.62 23.97 -37.66
CA SER A 248 1.22 24.31 -37.99
C SER A 248 0.22 23.70 -36.99
N TRP A 249 0.48 23.85 -35.69
CA TRP A 249 -0.36 23.35 -34.60
C TRP A 249 -0.65 24.45 -33.58
N THR A 250 -1.84 24.43 -32.99
CA THR A 250 -2.21 25.26 -31.84
C THR A 250 -2.58 24.33 -30.70
N GLN A 251 -1.92 24.50 -29.55
CA GLN A 251 -2.18 23.72 -28.35
C GLN A 251 -3.55 24.10 -27.77
N GLY A 252 -4.35 23.09 -27.45
CA GLY A 252 -5.64 23.20 -26.79
C GLY A 252 -5.55 22.77 -25.32
N VAL A 253 -6.61 22.11 -24.85
CA VAL A 253 -6.69 21.58 -23.48
C VAL A 253 -5.97 20.24 -23.37
N ALA A 254 -5.69 19.81 -22.13
CA ALA A 254 -5.20 18.46 -21.88
C ALA A 254 -6.24 17.40 -22.30
N ALA A 255 -5.77 16.26 -22.81
CA ALA A 255 -6.59 15.06 -23.02
C ALA A 255 -6.91 14.42 -21.66
N ALA A 256 -7.81 15.07 -20.91
CA ALA A 256 -7.96 14.85 -19.48
C ALA A 256 -8.86 13.67 -19.11
N TRP A 257 -9.63 13.13 -20.05
CA TRP A 257 -10.64 12.11 -19.77
C TRP A 257 -10.44 10.93 -20.69
N THR A 258 -10.50 9.74 -20.12
CA THR A 258 -10.65 8.50 -20.88
C THR A 258 -12.00 7.91 -20.54
N LYS A 259 -12.75 7.56 -21.59
CA LYS A 259 -14.01 6.84 -21.42
C LYS A 259 -13.69 5.46 -20.90
N VAL A 260 -14.26 5.10 -19.75
CA VAL A 260 -14.03 3.78 -19.19
C VAL A 260 -15.15 2.86 -19.68
N PRO A 261 -14.84 1.79 -20.40
CA PRO A 261 -15.77 0.69 -20.56
C PRO A 261 -15.68 -0.15 -19.29
N GLU A 262 -16.48 0.14 -18.26
CA GLU A 262 -16.44 -0.69 -17.05
C GLU A 262 -17.80 -1.15 -16.53
N PRO A 263 -17.81 -2.27 -15.78
CA PRO A 263 -19.03 -2.97 -15.39
C PRO A 263 -19.73 -2.37 -14.16
N TYR A 264 -19.09 -1.50 -13.37
CA TYR A 264 -19.62 -1.00 -12.11
C TYR A 264 -19.31 0.49 -11.89
N GLU A 265 -20.34 1.27 -11.53
CA GLU A 265 -20.25 2.69 -11.20
C GLU A 265 -19.60 2.87 -9.81
N ALA A 266 -18.87 3.97 -9.60
CA ALA A 266 -18.25 4.29 -8.31
C ALA A 266 -18.21 5.80 -8.03
N ALA A 267 -18.59 6.22 -6.81
CA ALA A 267 -18.42 7.60 -6.35
C ALA A 267 -16.93 7.94 -6.19
N LYS A 268 -16.50 9.20 -6.39
CA LYS A 268 -15.09 9.61 -6.29
C LYS A 268 -14.50 9.42 -4.88
N SER A 269 -15.35 9.33 -3.86
CA SER A 269 -15.00 9.08 -2.47
C SER A 269 -14.73 7.59 -2.19
N TRP A 270 -14.89 6.73 -3.19
CA TRP A 270 -14.71 5.29 -3.11
C TRP A 270 -13.82 4.78 -4.24
N LEU A 271 -12.87 3.90 -3.89
CA LEU A 271 -12.07 3.16 -4.86
C LEU A 271 -12.63 1.74 -5.01
N PRO A 272 -13.10 1.31 -6.20
CA PRO A 272 -13.42 -0.09 -6.43
C PRO A 272 -12.16 -0.95 -6.31
N LEU A 273 -12.27 -2.07 -5.59
CA LEU A 273 -11.22 -3.06 -5.43
C LEU A 273 -11.63 -4.35 -6.15
N TYR A 274 -10.83 -4.75 -7.14
CA TYR A 274 -11.04 -6.00 -7.89
C TYR A 274 -10.29 -7.13 -7.19
N VAL A 275 -11.02 -7.88 -6.36
CA VAL A 275 -10.45 -8.90 -5.49
C VAL A 275 -11.52 -9.93 -5.14
N GLY A 276 -11.12 -11.19 -4.99
CA GLY A 276 -12.01 -12.24 -4.50
C GLY A 276 -12.42 -12.00 -3.05
N MET A 277 -13.58 -12.53 -2.66
CA MET A 277 -14.01 -12.58 -1.28
C MET A 277 -14.33 -14.02 -0.89
N LYS A 278 -14.08 -14.36 0.38
CA LYS A 278 -14.49 -15.64 0.97
C LYS A 278 -15.14 -15.43 2.31
N SER A 279 -16.04 -16.35 2.66
CA SER A 279 -16.57 -16.43 4.01
C SER A 279 -15.44 -16.71 5.00
N PRO A 280 -15.45 -16.04 6.16
CA PRO A 280 -14.41 -16.23 7.13
C PRO A 280 -14.46 -17.64 7.73
N THR A 281 -13.29 -18.27 7.85
CA THR A 281 -13.14 -19.56 8.55
C THR A 281 -12.48 -19.31 9.90
N PHE A 282 -13.26 -18.96 10.92
CA PHE A 282 -12.74 -18.81 12.29
C PHE A 282 -13.60 -19.53 13.33
N PHE A 283 -12.94 -19.91 14.43
CA PHE A 283 -13.59 -20.34 15.66
C PHE A 283 -13.48 -19.19 16.65
N TYR A 284 -14.61 -18.63 17.09
CA TYR A 284 -14.61 -17.62 18.14
C TYR A 284 -13.94 -18.20 19.41
N PRO A 285 -12.93 -17.53 19.98
CA PRO A 285 -12.45 -17.83 21.33
C PRO A 285 -13.60 -17.84 22.34
N ILE A 286 -13.45 -18.61 23.42
CA ILE A 286 -14.47 -18.67 24.47
C ILE A 286 -14.69 -17.28 25.07
N GLY A 287 -15.96 -16.84 25.15
CA GLY A 287 -16.29 -15.48 25.59
C GLY A 287 -16.05 -14.40 24.53
N THR A 288 -16.04 -14.78 23.25
CA THR A 288 -16.16 -13.85 22.12
C THR A 288 -17.24 -14.33 21.17
N GLY A 289 -17.82 -13.42 20.40
CA GLY A 289 -18.87 -13.76 19.44
C GLY A 289 -19.01 -12.71 18.35
N PRO A 290 -19.95 -12.90 17.42
CA PRO A 290 -20.33 -11.85 16.48
C PRO A 290 -20.81 -10.62 17.26
N ALA A 291 -20.40 -9.45 16.79
CA ALA A 291 -20.69 -8.18 17.46
C ALA A 291 -22.19 -7.95 17.74
N SER A 292 -23.05 -8.42 16.83
CA SER A 292 -24.51 -8.33 16.96
C SER A 292 -25.15 -9.34 17.93
N GLN A 293 -24.44 -10.39 18.37
CA GLN A 293 -25.08 -11.56 19.00
C GLN A 293 -24.71 -11.80 20.47
N GLN A 294 -23.60 -11.27 20.96
CA GLN A 294 -23.12 -11.52 22.32
C GLN A 294 -22.64 -10.23 23.00
N GLY A 295 -22.96 -10.06 24.29
CA GLY A 295 -22.42 -8.96 25.10
C GLY A 295 -21.01 -9.24 25.65
N THR A 296 -20.17 -9.93 24.86
CA THR A 296 -18.83 -10.37 25.25
C THR A 296 -17.76 -9.65 24.42
N GLY A 297 -16.49 -10.08 24.46
CA GLY A 297 -15.46 -9.46 23.63
C GLY A 297 -15.75 -9.62 22.13
N ASN A 298 -15.48 -8.58 21.36
CA ASN A 298 -15.59 -8.53 19.91
C ASN A 298 -14.24 -8.78 19.25
N LEU A 299 -14.29 -9.45 18.10
CA LEU A 299 -13.11 -9.86 17.36
C LEU A 299 -12.85 -8.87 16.22
N TYR A 300 -11.61 -8.43 16.06
CA TYR A 300 -11.14 -7.62 14.94
C TYR A 300 -10.00 -8.34 14.24
N LEU A 301 -10.07 -8.51 12.92
CA LEU A 301 -9.02 -9.21 12.18
C LEU A 301 -7.80 -8.30 11.99
N LEU A 302 -6.60 -8.79 12.29
CA LEU A 302 -5.38 -7.98 12.09
C LEU A 302 -5.22 -7.60 10.60
N PRO A 303 -4.64 -6.42 10.30
CA PRO A 303 -4.45 -5.97 8.91
C PRO A 303 -3.50 -6.88 8.11
N ALA A 304 -3.51 -6.71 6.79
CA ALA A 304 -2.53 -7.35 5.93
C ALA A 304 -1.09 -6.93 6.30
N GLY A 305 -0.15 -7.88 6.27
CA GLY A 305 1.26 -7.63 6.59
C GLY A 305 1.56 -7.26 8.06
N TYR A 306 0.64 -7.48 9.01
CA TYR A 306 0.90 -7.18 10.42
C TYR A 306 2.07 -8.01 11.00
N LEU A 307 3.05 -7.34 11.61
CA LEU A 307 4.14 -7.99 12.36
C LEU A 307 4.07 -7.75 13.86
N LYS A 308 3.77 -6.52 14.29
CA LYS A 308 3.79 -6.13 15.71
C LYS A 308 2.96 -4.88 15.97
N ARG A 309 2.32 -4.82 17.14
CA ARG A 309 1.58 -3.65 17.61
C ARG A 309 2.54 -2.48 17.90
N ALA A 310 2.14 -1.27 17.50
CA ALA A 310 2.82 -0.03 17.87
C ALA A 310 1.88 0.86 18.71
N PRO A 311 2.40 1.71 19.62
CA PRO A 311 1.60 2.66 20.39
C PRO A 311 0.88 3.65 19.48
N LEU A 312 -0.43 3.83 19.68
CA LEU A 312 -1.29 4.64 18.81
C LEU A 312 -0.78 6.10 18.70
N ASN A 313 -0.48 6.72 19.85
CA ASN A 313 -0.02 8.11 19.95
C ASN A 313 1.32 8.18 20.71
N PRO A 314 2.47 8.17 20.02
CA PRO A 314 3.79 8.09 20.65
C PRO A 314 4.23 9.40 21.33
N LYS A 315 3.53 10.53 21.14
CA LYS A 315 3.90 11.87 21.65
C LYS A 315 2.82 12.52 22.54
N GLN A 316 1.73 11.82 22.85
CA GLN A 316 0.64 12.39 23.63
C GLN A 316 1.01 12.36 25.12
N GLY A 317 0.80 13.49 25.82
CA GLY A 317 1.16 13.65 27.22
C GLY A 317 0.39 12.71 28.16
N SER A 318 1.09 12.33 29.24
CA SER A 318 0.65 11.45 30.32
C SER A 318 -0.49 12.04 31.17
N TYR A 319 -1.13 11.17 31.95
CA TYR A 319 -1.91 11.56 33.13
C TYR A 319 -0.96 12.12 34.21
N SER A 320 -0.93 13.44 34.38
CA SER A 320 -0.26 14.07 35.53
C SER A 320 -1.31 14.57 36.52
N ILE A 321 -1.20 14.12 37.77
CA ILE A 321 -1.97 14.58 38.94
C ILE A 321 -1.89 16.10 39.20
N LEU A 322 -1.04 16.83 38.47
CA LEU A 322 -0.87 18.30 38.57
C LEU A 322 -1.47 19.08 37.38
N GLY A 323 -2.29 18.42 36.54
CA GLY A 323 -3.02 19.09 35.45
C GLY A 323 -2.26 19.12 34.12
N ALA A 324 -1.88 17.95 33.61
CA ALA A 324 -1.56 17.80 32.19
C ALA A 324 -2.85 17.57 31.38
N PRO A 325 -2.97 18.09 30.14
CA PRO A 325 -4.16 17.90 29.30
C PRO A 325 -4.40 16.40 29.04
N THR A 326 -5.62 15.95 29.34
CA THR A 326 -6.03 14.54 29.52
C THR A 326 -6.53 13.89 28.22
N GLY A 327 -6.29 12.58 28.02
CA GLY A 327 -6.96 11.87 26.90
C GLY A 327 -6.59 10.42 26.53
N LEU A 328 -5.88 9.61 27.33
CA LEU A 328 -5.70 8.19 27.01
C LEU A 328 -6.72 7.31 27.76
N ASN A 329 -7.54 6.58 27.01
CA ASN A 329 -8.25 5.41 27.51
C ASN A 329 -7.26 4.24 27.63
N TYR A 330 -7.37 3.43 28.68
CA TYR A 330 -6.62 2.18 28.77
C TYR A 330 -7.02 1.27 27.61
N ASP A 331 -6.03 0.70 26.94
CA ASP A 331 -6.27 -0.27 25.88
C ASP A 331 -6.27 -1.68 26.48
N ASP A 332 -7.46 -2.22 26.67
CA ASP A 332 -7.74 -3.55 27.21
C ASP A 332 -7.74 -4.64 26.12
N ALA A 333 -7.27 -4.32 24.90
CA ALA A 333 -7.36 -5.22 23.79
C ALA A 333 -6.25 -6.27 23.82
N ASN A 334 -6.65 -7.54 23.77
CA ASN A 334 -5.76 -8.68 23.69
C ASN A 334 -5.53 -9.08 22.24
N ILE A 335 -4.30 -9.47 21.88
CA ILE A 335 -3.98 -9.98 20.55
C ILE A 335 -3.74 -11.47 20.65
N GLU A 336 -4.59 -12.25 19.97
CA GLU A 336 -4.58 -13.70 20.02
C GLU A 336 -4.86 -14.26 18.62
N ASN A 337 -4.09 -15.27 18.19
CA ASN A 337 -4.33 -16.02 16.94
C ASN A 337 -4.62 -15.16 15.69
N GLY A 338 -3.89 -14.05 15.53
CA GLY A 338 -4.05 -13.19 14.36
C GLY A 338 -5.24 -12.22 14.42
N CYS A 339 -5.88 -12.09 15.59
CA CYS A 339 -7.02 -11.23 15.83
C CYS A 339 -6.79 -10.37 17.08
N ILE A 340 -7.55 -9.29 17.19
CA ILE A 340 -7.67 -8.46 18.40
C ILE A 340 -9.00 -8.79 19.05
N ILE A 341 -9.01 -8.96 20.35
CA ILE A 341 -10.20 -9.16 21.17
C ILE A 341 -10.34 -7.92 22.05
N ALA A 342 -11.46 -7.20 21.91
CA ALA A 342 -11.75 -6.00 22.67
C ALA A 342 -13.26 -5.88 22.93
N PRO A 343 -13.71 -5.24 24.01
CA PRO A 343 -15.14 -5.07 24.29
C PRO A 343 -15.82 -4.01 23.40
N ASP A 344 -15.07 -3.28 22.57
CA ASP A 344 -15.62 -2.23 21.72
C ASP A 344 -16.58 -2.78 20.67
N THR A 345 -17.59 -1.99 20.33
CA THR A 345 -18.55 -2.30 19.27
C THR A 345 -18.36 -1.44 18.02
N GLY A 346 -17.43 -0.48 18.06
CA GLY A 346 -17.18 0.48 16.98
C GLY A 346 -15.88 0.24 16.21
N PRO A 347 -15.59 1.10 15.21
CA PRO A 347 -14.32 1.06 14.50
C PRO A 347 -13.16 1.37 15.44
N ARG A 348 -12.07 0.61 15.30
CA ARG A 348 -10.86 0.67 16.12
C ARG A 348 -9.67 0.96 15.22
N MET A 349 -8.98 2.06 15.51
CA MET A 349 -7.75 2.42 14.84
C MET A 349 -6.57 1.64 15.44
N ILE A 350 -5.82 0.93 14.61
CA ILE A 350 -4.58 0.25 15.00
C ILE A 350 -3.38 0.92 14.35
N ARG A 351 -2.30 1.05 15.11
CA ARG A 351 -0.96 1.37 14.59
C ARG A 351 -0.07 0.15 14.76
N PHE A 352 0.66 -0.23 13.72
CA PHE A 352 1.45 -1.46 13.72
C PHE A 352 2.69 -1.34 12.85
N ILE A 353 3.63 -2.27 13.05
CA ILE A 353 4.75 -2.49 12.15
C ILE A 353 4.32 -3.50 11.08
N ALA A 354 4.41 -3.05 9.83
CA ALA A 354 4.08 -3.83 8.65
C ALA A 354 5.31 -4.57 8.12
N ASP A 355 5.08 -5.69 7.45
CA ASP A 355 6.11 -6.45 6.75
C ASP A 355 6.48 -5.81 5.41
N VAL A 356 7.19 -4.68 5.46
CA VAL A 356 7.60 -3.92 4.27
C VAL A 356 8.76 -4.63 3.56
N THR A 357 8.58 -4.96 2.28
CA THR A 357 9.56 -5.64 1.42
C THR A 357 10.38 -4.69 0.55
N ASP A 358 9.80 -3.55 0.17
CA ASP A 358 10.40 -2.52 -0.68
C ASP A 358 11.60 -1.85 0.02
N VAL A 359 12.80 -2.09 -0.53
CA VAL A 359 14.08 -1.62 0.02
C VAL A 359 14.24 -0.11 -0.15
N THR A 360 13.62 0.50 -1.15
CA THR A 360 13.67 1.96 -1.35
C THR A 360 13.00 2.72 -0.21
N LYS A 361 12.14 2.05 0.57
CA LYS A 361 11.48 2.59 1.76
C LYS A 361 12.30 2.41 3.04
N PHE A 362 13.41 1.66 3.01
CA PHE A 362 14.23 1.44 4.20
C PHE A 362 15.24 2.56 4.42
N ASP A 363 15.55 2.83 5.69
CA ASP A 363 16.65 3.74 6.03
C ASP A 363 18.00 3.08 5.69
N ASP A 364 18.94 3.84 5.12
CA ASP A 364 20.27 3.32 4.75
C ASP A 364 21.02 2.67 5.93
N LEU A 365 20.88 3.22 7.15
CA LEU A 365 21.46 2.63 8.36
C LEU A 365 20.84 1.27 8.72
N PHE A 366 19.54 1.11 8.46
CA PHE A 366 18.85 -0.16 8.62
C PHE A 366 19.34 -1.17 7.58
N CYS A 367 19.50 -0.76 6.32
CA CYS A 367 20.04 -1.60 5.25
C CYS A 367 21.46 -2.12 5.56
N GLU A 368 22.37 -1.24 6.02
CA GLU A 368 23.71 -1.64 6.45
C GLU A 368 23.68 -2.62 7.64
N GLY A 369 22.81 -2.35 8.63
CA GLY A 369 22.60 -3.24 9.76
C GLY A 369 22.03 -4.61 9.36
N LEU A 370 21.06 -4.63 8.44
CA LEU A 370 20.44 -5.86 7.93
C LEU A 370 21.45 -6.68 7.11
N ALA A 371 22.24 -6.02 6.26
CA ALA A 371 23.33 -6.65 5.52
C ALA A 371 24.36 -7.29 6.46
N ALA A 372 24.75 -6.61 7.55
CA ALA A 372 25.63 -7.20 8.56
C ALA A 372 24.96 -8.39 9.29
N ARG A 373 23.64 -8.32 9.56
CA ARG A 373 22.91 -9.42 10.19
C ARG A 373 22.88 -10.66 9.31
N ILE A 374 22.59 -10.49 8.02
CA ILE A 374 22.60 -11.56 7.01
C ILE A 374 24.02 -12.10 6.86
N GLY A 375 25.01 -11.22 6.69
CA GLY A 375 26.43 -11.55 6.59
C GLY A 375 26.91 -12.44 7.72
N ARG A 376 26.41 -12.21 8.95
CA ARG A 376 26.77 -13.03 10.12
C ARG A 376 26.29 -14.47 9.99
N GLU A 377 25.08 -14.71 9.48
CA GLU A 377 24.52 -16.06 9.33
C GLU A 377 25.16 -16.80 8.15
N ILE A 378 25.45 -16.10 7.03
CA ILE A 378 26.04 -16.73 5.84
C ILE A 378 27.58 -16.86 5.88
N SER A 379 28.26 -16.17 6.80
CA SER A 379 29.73 -16.12 6.85
C SER A 379 30.37 -17.50 7.08
N GLU A 380 29.80 -18.31 7.96
CA GLU A 380 30.30 -19.66 8.23
C GLU A 380 30.14 -20.61 7.03
N PRO A 381 28.95 -20.78 6.43
CA PRO A 381 28.78 -21.67 5.28
C PRO A 381 29.58 -21.24 4.04
N LEU A 382 29.89 -19.95 3.90
CA LEU A 382 30.65 -19.43 2.75
C LEU A 382 32.16 -19.37 2.97
N THR A 383 32.63 -18.99 4.16
CA THR A 383 34.05 -18.64 4.39
C THR A 383 34.74 -19.40 5.50
N GLN A 384 33.99 -20.07 6.40
CA GLN A 384 34.52 -20.78 7.56
C GLN A 384 35.44 -19.93 8.47
N SER A 385 35.27 -18.59 8.48
CA SER A 385 36.12 -17.67 9.21
C SER A 385 35.46 -17.14 10.49
N THR A 386 35.91 -17.62 11.65
CA THR A 386 35.46 -17.16 12.97
C THR A 386 35.86 -15.71 13.27
N THR A 387 36.99 -15.25 12.73
CA THR A 387 37.43 -13.84 12.81
C THR A 387 36.45 -12.91 12.11
N LYS A 388 36.03 -13.23 10.88
CA LYS A 388 35.02 -12.45 10.15
C LYS A 388 33.68 -12.46 10.88
N LEU A 389 33.24 -13.62 11.39
CA LEU A 389 32.01 -13.73 12.17
C LEU A 389 31.99 -12.73 13.35
N THR A 390 33.12 -12.57 14.05
CA THR A 390 33.25 -11.61 15.15
C THR A 390 33.21 -10.16 14.67
N GLN A 391 33.92 -9.83 13.59
CA GLN A 391 33.94 -8.49 13.00
C GLN A 391 32.56 -8.06 12.48
N ILE A 392 31.85 -8.96 11.81
CA ILE A 392 30.49 -8.72 11.31
C ILE A 392 29.52 -8.52 12.49
N GLY A 393 29.69 -9.30 13.57
CA GLY A 393 28.93 -9.11 14.80
C GLY A 393 29.10 -7.70 15.40
N GLN A 394 30.31 -7.14 15.36
CA GLN A 394 30.57 -5.76 15.82
C GLN A 394 29.95 -4.72 14.88
N ALA A 395 30.04 -4.93 13.56
CA ALA A 395 29.42 -4.06 12.56
C ALA A 395 27.90 -4.02 12.74
N TYR A 396 27.25 -5.18 12.90
CA TYR A 396 25.82 -5.28 13.17
C TYR A 396 25.43 -4.47 14.41
N GLN A 397 26.14 -4.64 15.52
CA GLN A 397 25.84 -3.92 16.76
C GLN A 397 25.97 -2.40 16.59
N LYS A 398 27.01 -1.95 15.88
CA LYS A 398 27.20 -0.52 15.60
C LYS A 398 26.05 0.04 14.78
N PHE A 399 25.81 -0.49 13.57
CA PHE A 399 24.84 0.09 12.64
C PHE A 399 23.40 -0.02 13.16
N MET A 400 23.02 -1.14 13.77
CA MET A 400 21.68 -1.27 14.35
C MET A 400 21.47 -0.38 15.58
N SER A 401 22.51 -0.12 16.37
CA SER A 401 22.40 0.82 17.49
C SER A 401 22.21 2.24 16.98
N GLU A 402 22.97 2.66 15.97
CA GLU A 402 22.83 3.97 15.32
C GLU A 402 21.47 4.13 14.64
N ALA A 403 21.00 3.11 13.91
CA ALA A 403 19.69 3.09 13.27
C ALA A 403 18.55 3.25 14.29
N ARG A 404 18.60 2.49 15.39
CA ARG A 404 17.60 2.61 16.48
C ARG A 404 17.64 4.00 17.11
N LEU A 405 18.83 4.57 17.31
CA LEU A 405 18.98 5.91 17.88
C LEU A 405 18.36 6.97 16.96
N SER A 406 18.65 6.90 15.65
CA SER A 406 18.06 7.80 14.64
C SER A 406 16.54 7.74 14.66
N ASN A 407 16.00 6.52 14.60
CA ASN A 407 14.56 6.28 14.63
C ASN A 407 13.92 6.77 15.95
N LEU A 408 14.57 6.59 17.09
CA LEU A 408 14.07 7.08 18.38
C LEU A 408 14.00 8.61 18.44
N ILE A 409 14.95 9.31 17.82
CA ILE A 409 14.94 10.78 17.74
C ILE A 409 13.69 11.25 16.95
N GLU A 410 13.31 10.56 15.88
CA GLU A 410 12.13 10.90 15.07
C GLU A 410 10.82 10.62 15.81
N VAL A 411 10.71 9.44 16.42
CA VAL A 411 9.51 8.98 17.12
C VAL A 411 9.25 9.80 18.37
N GLY A 412 10.30 10.21 19.09
CA GLY A 412 10.20 10.86 20.39
C GLY A 412 10.00 9.87 21.55
N PRO A 413 9.95 10.37 22.80
CA PRO A 413 9.84 9.53 23.98
C PRO A 413 8.49 8.83 24.03
N ILE A 414 8.52 7.49 24.14
CA ILE A 414 7.33 6.67 24.38
C ILE A 414 7.30 6.35 25.87
N GLU A 415 6.17 6.64 26.52
CA GLU A 415 5.96 6.23 27.91
C GLU A 415 5.68 4.72 27.97
N PRO A 416 6.32 3.96 28.88
CA PRO A 416 5.97 2.56 29.08
C PRO A 416 4.53 2.44 29.58
N PRO A 417 3.80 1.36 29.23
CA PRO A 417 2.49 1.11 29.82
C PRO A 417 2.62 1.00 31.34
N GLU A 418 1.81 1.76 32.09
CA GLU A 418 1.76 1.63 33.54
C GLU A 418 1.15 0.28 33.93
N ASP A 419 1.73 -0.37 34.93
CA ASP A 419 1.22 -1.63 35.49
C ASP A 419 -0.02 -1.36 36.35
N ASP A 420 -1.06 -2.20 36.19
CA ASP A 420 -2.30 -2.18 36.98
C ASP A 420 -2.03 -2.22 38.49
N TYR A 421 -0.93 -2.86 38.91
CA TYR A 421 -0.54 -2.91 40.32
C TYR A 421 -0.10 -1.54 40.87
N ILE A 422 0.44 -0.66 40.01
CA ILE A 422 0.91 0.68 40.36
C ILE A 422 -0.27 1.66 40.35
N THR A 423 -1.20 1.51 39.40
CA THR A 423 -2.40 2.36 39.29
C THR A 423 -3.40 2.09 40.42
N CYS A 424 -3.58 0.84 40.86
CA CYS A 424 -4.50 0.51 41.96
C CYS A 424 -4.01 0.88 43.37
N ARG A 425 -2.77 1.37 43.53
CA ARG A 425 -2.13 1.66 44.83
C ARG A 425 -1.95 3.14 45.15
N ARG A 426 -2.37 4.07 44.27
CA ARG A 426 -2.11 5.50 44.40
C ARG A 426 -3.35 6.32 44.72
#